data_AF-A0A2G9Y929-F1
#
_entry.id   AF-A0A2G9Y929-F1
#
_cell.length_a   1.000
_cell.length_b   1.000
_cell.length_c   1.000
_cell.angle_alpha   90.00
_cell.angle_beta   90.00
_cell.angle_gamma   90.00
#
_symmetry.space_group_name_H-M   'P 1'
#
loop_
_entity.id
_entity.type
_entity.pdbx_description
1 polymer ?
#
loop_
_entity_poly.entity_id
_entity_poly.type
_entity_poly.pdbx_seq_one_letter_code
_entity_poly.pdbx_strand_id
1 'polypeptide(L)'
;DDGSYAYAPACLINVFRSSKNGRFYLITNSADGPCTNCDPRNKLYIAELDTKTFCIKKESFTNIEHWETKEGQPVPIRFSNFRWFEDRETKDVVLYLTPSGPQGEGLDSNSYRYDIQLPE
;
A
#
# COMPACT_ATOMS: atom_id res chain seq x y z
N ASP A 1 3.23 4.92 -17.53
CA ASP A 1 4.09 5.85 -18.31
C ASP A 1 5.03 5.17 -19.30
N ASP A 2 5.63 4.02 -18.99
CA ASP A 2 6.62 3.35 -19.87
C ASP A 2 6.14 2.01 -20.47
N GLY A 3 4.86 1.67 -20.27
CA GLY A 3 4.28 0.40 -20.73
C GLY A 3 4.68 -0.83 -19.90
N SER A 4 5.45 -0.66 -18.82
CA SER A 4 5.73 -1.75 -17.88
C SER A 4 4.51 -2.08 -17.01
N TYR A 5 4.45 -3.32 -16.54
CA TYR A 5 3.37 -3.79 -15.67
C TYR A 5 3.72 -3.57 -14.21
N ALA A 6 2.76 -3.03 -13.45
CA ALA A 6 2.78 -3.10 -12.00
C ALA A 6 2.08 -4.39 -11.56
N TYR A 7 2.83 -5.36 -11.05
CA TYR A 7 2.22 -6.55 -10.47
C TYR A 7 1.66 -6.23 -9.10
N ALA A 8 0.40 -6.59 -8.89
CA ALA A 8 -0.27 -6.49 -7.60
C ALA A 8 -1.04 -7.78 -7.32
N PRO A 9 -0.96 -8.33 -6.10
CA PRO A 9 -1.74 -9.50 -5.72
C PRO A 9 -3.24 -9.17 -5.68
N ALA A 10 -4.09 -10.19 -5.84
CA ALA A 10 -5.55 -10.06 -5.72
C ALA A 10 -5.97 -9.88 -4.24
N CYS A 11 -5.77 -8.68 -3.71
CA CYS A 11 -5.96 -8.34 -2.30
C CYS A 11 -6.68 -6.99 -2.11
N LEU A 12 -6.72 -6.49 -0.87
CA LEU A 12 -7.36 -5.22 -0.55
C LEU A 12 -6.70 -4.06 -1.30
N ILE A 13 -7.53 -3.30 -2.02
CA ILE A 13 -7.15 -2.12 -2.77
C ILE A 13 -8.02 -0.94 -2.33
N ASN A 14 -7.40 0.22 -2.11
CA ASN A 14 -8.11 1.46 -1.81
C ASN A 14 -7.76 2.52 -2.86
N VAL A 15 -8.79 3.09 -3.49
CA VAL A 15 -8.65 4.24 -4.39
C VAL A 15 -9.48 5.38 -3.85
N PHE A 16 -8.90 6.57 -3.79
CA PHE A 16 -9.58 7.77 -3.31
C PHE A 16 -9.14 9.01 -4.06
N ARG A 17 -9.98 10.04 -4.01
CA ARG A 17 -9.62 11.39 -4.47
C ARG A 17 -9.27 12.21 -3.25
N SER A 18 -8.06 12.76 -3.20
CA SER A 18 -7.66 13.57 -2.06
C SER A 18 -8.40 14.90 -2.03
N SER A 19 -8.85 15.30 -0.85
CA SER A 19 -9.41 16.64 -0.62
C SER A 19 -8.34 17.74 -0.58
N LYS A 20 -7.06 17.39 -0.45
CA LYS A 20 -5.94 18.35 -0.45
C LYS A 20 -5.72 18.99 -1.82
N ASN A 21 -5.58 18.15 -2.84
CA ASN A 21 -5.14 18.56 -4.17
C ASN A 21 -6.05 18.07 -5.31
N GLY A 22 -7.12 17.34 -4.97
CA GLY A 22 -8.09 16.83 -5.94
C GLY A 22 -7.59 15.69 -6.83
N ARG A 23 -6.38 15.16 -6.61
CA ARG A 23 -5.77 14.06 -7.36
C ARG A 23 -6.26 12.70 -6.84
N PHE A 24 -6.15 11.67 -7.66
CA PHE A 24 -6.52 10.30 -7.27
C PHE A 24 -5.30 9.52 -6.82
N TYR A 25 -5.45 8.80 -5.71
CA TYR A 25 -4.41 7.97 -5.13
C TYR A 25 -4.90 6.54 -4.95
N LEU A 26 -3.96 5.63 -5.02
CA LEU A 26 -4.13 4.20 -4.83
C LEU A 26 -3.22 3.76 -3.68
N ILE A 27 -3.77 3.01 -2.72
CA ILE A 27 -3.00 2.28 -1.70
C ILE A 27 -3.27 0.79 -1.89
N THR A 28 -2.23 0.01 -2.18
CA THR A 28 -2.32 -1.45 -2.36
C THR A 28 -0.95 -2.12 -2.22
N ASN A 29 -0.91 -3.45 -2.29
CA ASN A 29 0.33 -4.22 -2.27
C ASN A 29 0.96 -4.37 -3.67
N SER A 30 2.30 -4.44 -3.74
CA SER A 30 3.05 -4.69 -4.98
C SER A 30 3.81 -6.01 -4.93
N ALA A 31 4.09 -6.55 -6.12
CA ALA A 31 4.96 -7.68 -6.33
C ALA A 31 6.00 -7.38 -7.41
N ASP A 32 7.13 -8.07 -7.36
CA ASP A 32 8.20 -7.95 -8.37
C ASP A 32 7.91 -8.81 -9.62
N GLY A 33 6.83 -9.60 -9.59
CA GLY A 33 6.44 -10.52 -10.65
C GLY A 33 5.02 -11.06 -10.48
N PRO A 34 4.62 -12.05 -11.29
CA PRO A 34 3.29 -12.67 -11.22
C PRO A 34 2.95 -13.16 -9.82
N CYS A 35 1.71 -12.86 -9.39
CA CYS A 35 1.22 -13.22 -8.07
C CYS A 35 0.56 -14.60 -8.07
N THR A 36 0.55 -15.26 -6.92
CA THR A 36 -0.22 -16.49 -6.70
C THR A 36 -1.35 -16.18 -5.73
N ASN A 37 -2.60 -16.24 -6.20
CA ASN A 37 -3.78 -15.82 -5.45
C ASN A 37 -3.61 -14.38 -4.93
N CYS A 38 -3.62 -14.21 -3.61
CA CYS A 38 -3.48 -12.93 -2.94
C CYS A 38 -2.06 -12.67 -2.42
N ASP A 39 -1.04 -13.47 -2.78
CA ASP A 39 0.34 -13.26 -2.32
C ASP A 39 1.28 -12.94 -3.49
N PRO A 40 2.35 -12.15 -3.25
CA PRO A 40 2.87 -11.67 -1.96
C PRO A 40 2.26 -10.36 -1.48
N ARG A 41 2.12 -10.18 -0.16
CA ARG A 41 1.59 -8.94 0.49
C ARG A 41 2.58 -8.31 1.47
N ASN A 42 3.87 -8.52 1.26
CA ASN A 42 4.95 -8.01 2.10
C ASN A 42 5.45 -6.62 1.68
N LYS A 43 4.79 -5.97 0.72
CA LYS A 43 5.08 -4.60 0.26
C LYS A 43 3.78 -3.83 0.19
N LEU A 44 3.68 -2.70 0.87
CA LEU A 44 2.54 -1.77 0.80
C LEU A 44 3.00 -0.45 0.20
N TYR A 45 2.25 0.09 -0.76
CA TYR A 45 2.61 1.33 -1.45
C TYR A 45 1.43 2.28 -1.58
N ILE A 46 1.75 3.55 -1.81
CA ILE A 46 0.84 4.58 -2.32
C ILE A 46 1.36 5.11 -3.65
N ALA A 47 0.45 5.41 -4.58
CA ALA A 47 0.80 6.06 -5.83
C ALA A 47 -0.36 6.92 -6.36
N GLU A 48 -0.04 7.94 -7.15
CA GLU A 48 -0.99 8.77 -7.89
C GLU A 48 -1.48 8.01 -9.14
N LEU A 49 -2.78 8.12 -9.44
CA LEU A 49 -3.39 7.61 -10.65
C LEU A 49 -3.51 8.74 -11.70
N ASP A 50 -3.12 8.45 -12.93
CA ASP A 50 -3.45 9.29 -14.07
C ASP A 50 -4.90 9.01 -14.51
N THR A 51 -5.77 10.01 -14.37
CA THR A 51 -7.20 9.90 -14.68
C THR A 51 -7.51 9.82 -16.18
N LYS A 52 -6.54 10.08 -17.06
CA LYS A 52 -6.73 9.96 -18.51
C LYS A 52 -6.47 8.54 -19.00
N THR A 53 -5.44 7.90 -18.43
CA THR A 53 -5.00 6.55 -18.84
C THR A 53 -5.47 5.45 -17.88
N PHE A 54 -5.94 5.83 -16.69
CA PHE A 54 -6.24 4.92 -15.57
C PHE A 54 -5.04 4.07 -15.14
N CYS A 55 -3.83 4.57 -15.36
CA CYS A 55 -2.58 3.93 -14.97
C CYS A 55 -1.98 4.60 -13.72
N ILE A 56 -1.11 3.87 -13.03
CA ILE A 56 -0.27 4.42 -11.97
C ILE A 56 0.81 5.31 -12.60
N LYS A 57 1.02 6.49 -12.03
CA LYS A 57 2.14 7.37 -12.39
C LYS A 57 3.41 6.85 -11.74
N LYS A 58 4.37 6.41 -12.55
CA LYS A 58 5.53 5.65 -12.08
C LYS A 58 6.39 6.44 -11.09
N GLU A 59 6.55 7.73 -11.32
CA GLU A 59 7.32 8.64 -10.48
C GLU A 59 6.70 8.89 -9.10
N SER A 60 5.40 8.61 -8.94
CA SER A 60 4.70 8.79 -7.67
C SER A 60 4.71 7.54 -6.77
N PHE A 61 5.27 6.43 -7.27
CA PHE A 61 5.24 5.14 -6.59
C PHE A 61 6.10 5.17 -5.32
N THR A 62 5.44 5.20 -4.16
CA THR A 62 6.09 5.42 -2.86
C THR A 62 5.82 4.25 -1.93
N ASN A 63 6.88 3.69 -1.33
CA ASN A 63 6.75 2.61 -0.36
C ASN A 63 6.25 3.16 0.99
N ILE A 64 5.21 2.52 1.54
CA ILE A 64 4.73 2.77 2.90
C ILE A 64 5.45 1.82 3.87
N GLU A 65 5.47 0.53 3.52
CA GLU A 65 6.09 -0.51 4.33
C GLU A 65 6.60 -1.65 3.44
N HIS A 66 7.71 -2.28 3.84
CA HIS A 66 8.33 -3.38 3.12
C HIS A 66 9.02 -4.34 4.07
N TRP A 67 8.67 -5.62 3.97
CA TRP A 67 9.38 -6.71 4.60
C TRP A 67 10.15 -7.55 3.57
N GLU A 68 11.48 -7.50 3.64
CA GLU A 68 12.34 -8.36 2.83
C GLU A 68 12.39 -9.77 3.39
N THR A 69 11.81 -10.73 2.65
CA THR A 69 11.95 -12.16 2.98
C THR A 69 13.35 -12.62 2.58
N LYS A 70 14.21 -12.94 3.56
CA LYS A 70 15.48 -13.61 3.30
C LYS A 70 15.28 -15.11 3.15
N GLU A 71 16.13 -15.75 2.36
CA GLU A 71 16.12 -17.20 2.19
C GLU A 71 16.23 -17.92 3.56
N GLY A 72 15.33 -18.87 3.82
CA GLY A 72 15.25 -19.60 5.09
C GLY A 72 14.49 -18.88 6.23
N GLN A 73 13.93 -17.68 6.01
CA GLN A 73 13.08 -17.00 6.99
C GLN A 73 11.64 -17.56 6.98
N PRO A 74 10.92 -17.50 8.12
CA PRO A 74 9.51 -17.91 8.22
C PRO A 74 8.59 -17.11 7.28
N VAL A 75 7.35 -17.60 7.15
CA VAL A 75 6.29 -17.06 6.28
C VAL A 75 6.26 -15.52 6.31
N PRO A 76 6.25 -14.84 5.15
CA PRO A 76 6.34 -13.38 5.10
C PRO A 76 5.20 -12.73 5.87
N ILE A 77 5.54 -11.64 6.56
CA ILE A 77 4.56 -10.71 7.12
C ILE A 77 3.72 -10.14 5.96
N ARG A 78 2.40 -10.11 6.15
CA ARG A 78 1.42 -9.61 5.20
C ARG A 78 0.86 -8.26 5.69
N PHE A 79 0.82 -7.29 4.81
CA PHE A 79 0.28 -5.96 5.05
C PHE A 79 -1.10 -5.82 4.39
N SER A 80 -2.09 -6.54 4.90
CA SER A 80 -3.43 -6.68 4.27
C SER A 80 -4.55 -5.93 4.99
N ASN A 81 -4.42 -5.74 6.29
CA ASN A 81 -5.48 -5.18 7.13
C ASN A 81 -5.13 -3.74 7.51
N PHE A 82 -5.04 -2.86 6.51
CA PHE A 82 -4.88 -1.43 6.75
C PHE A 82 -6.21 -0.69 6.67
N ARG A 83 -6.29 0.41 7.41
CA ARG A 83 -7.38 1.39 7.36
C ARG A 83 -6.76 2.77 7.30
N TRP A 84 -7.44 3.70 6.64
CA TRP A 84 -6.92 5.04 6.46
C TRP A 84 -8.05 6.06 6.46
N PHE A 85 -7.70 7.32 6.73
CA PHE A 85 -8.57 8.48 6.56
C PHE A 85 -7.72 9.71 6.18
N GLU A 86 -8.36 10.74 5.64
CA GLU A 86 -7.73 12.06 5.49
C GLU A 86 -7.87 12.85 6.79
N ASP A 87 -6.75 13.33 7.33
CA ASP A 87 -6.77 14.26 8.45
C ASP A 87 -7.49 15.55 8.05
N ARG A 88 -8.38 16.05 8.94
CA ARG A 88 -9.23 17.19 8.59
C ARG A 88 -8.45 18.50 8.52
N GLU A 89 -7.39 18.65 9.30
CA GLU A 89 -6.60 19.87 9.41
C GLU A 89 -5.51 19.89 8.32
N THR A 90 -4.72 18.83 8.21
CA THR A 90 -3.59 18.78 7.26
C THR A 90 -3.98 18.32 5.86
N LYS A 91 -5.12 17.63 5.72
CA LYS A 91 -5.55 16.94 4.49
C LYS A 91 -4.61 15.83 4.01
N ASP A 92 -3.66 15.43 4.85
CA ASP A 92 -2.77 14.32 4.61
C ASP A 92 -3.45 13.00 4.99
N VAL A 93 -2.85 11.87 4.58
CA VAL A 93 -3.40 10.55 4.86
C VAL A 93 -2.83 10.02 6.17
N VAL A 94 -3.70 9.59 7.07
CA VAL A 94 -3.33 8.80 8.26
C VAL A 94 -3.70 7.35 7.98
N LEU A 95 -2.72 6.46 8.02
CA LEU A 95 -2.90 5.03 7.79
C LEU A 95 -2.52 4.22 9.02
N TYR A 96 -3.40 3.32 9.45
CA TYR A 96 -3.13 2.32 10.46
C TYR A 96 -2.95 0.96 9.79
N LEU A 97 -1.83 0.31 10.08
CA LEU A 97 -1.47 -1.01 9.57
C LEU A 97 -1.24 -1.97 10.73
N THR A 98 -1.98 -3.06 10.72
CA THR A 98 -1.73 -4.22 11.59
C THR A 98 -1.19 -5.35 10.72
N PRO A 99 0.11 -5.65 10.79
CA PRO A 99 0.70 -6.74 10.03
C PRO A 99 0.10 -8.09 10.44
N SER A 100 -0.09 -9.00 9.48
CA SER A 100 -0.57 -10.36 9.74
C SER A 100 0.49 -11.40 9.35
N GLY A 101 0.68 -12.43 10.15
CA GLY A 101 1.71 -13.44 9.88
C GLY A 101 1.95 -14.37 11.06
N PRO A 102 2.94 -15.27 10.98
CA PRO A 102 3.20 -16.27 12.02
C PRO A 102 3.59 -15.66 13.39
N GLN A 103 4.02 -14.40 13.44
CA GLN A 103 4.27 -13.66 14.69
C GLN A 103 3.08 -12.82 15.18
N GLY A 104 1.91 -12.88 14.52
CA GLY A 104 0.70 -12.21 14.99
C GLY A 104 -0.42 -12.17 13.95
N GLU A 105 -1.36 -13.11 14.05
CA GLU A 105 -2.76 -12.89 13.70
C GLU A 105 -3.54 -12.93 15.02
N GLY A 106 -4.01 -11.78 15.53
CA GLY A 106 -4.81 -11.75 16.75
C GLY A 106 -4.63 -10.51 17.63
N LEU A 107 -4.97 -10.67 18.91
CA LEU A 107 -5.04 -9.61 19.92
C LEU A 107 -3.69 -8.96 20.26
N ASP A 108 -2.57 -9.65 19.98
CA ASP A 108 -1.22 -9.21 20.39
C ASP A 108 -0.43 -8.54 19.25
N SER A 109 -1.03 -8.33 18.08
CA SER A 109 -0.36 -7.65 16.97
C SER A 109 -0.29 -6.14 17.21
N ASN A 110 0.91 -5.57 17.10
CA ASN A 110 1.08 -4.11 17.08
C ASN A 110 0.36 -3.50 15.89
N SER A 111 -0.22 -2.31 16.10
CA SER A 111 -0.72 -1.46 15.03
C SER A 111 0.22 -0.27 14.86
N TYR A 112 0.66 -0.05 13.63
CA TYR A 112 1.56 1.05 13.27
C TYR A 112 0.75 2.17 12.62
N ARG A 113 1.07 3.42 12.96
CA ARG A 113 0.51 4.62 12.35
C ARG A 113 1.53 5.21 11.38
N TYR A 114 1.09 5.51 10.17
CA TYR A 114 1.85 6.23 9.16
C TYR A 114 1.11 7.53 8.85
N ASP A 115 1.81 8.65 9.00
CA ASP A 115 1.35 9.97 8.56
C ASP A 115 1.98 10.27 7.19
N ILE A 116 1.18 10.18 6.14
CA ILE A 116 1.63 10.24 4.74
C ILE A 116 1.29 11.62 4.19
N GLN A 117 2.32 12.44 3.99
CA GLN A 117 2.19 13.78 3.42
C GLN A 117 1.90 13.71 1.92
N LEU A 118 0.82 14.36 1.49
CA LEU A 118 0.50 14.49 0.08
C LEU A 118 1.05 15.81 -0.48
N PRO A 119 1.42 15.85 -1.77
CA PRO A 119 1.75 17.10 -2.45
C PRO A 119 0.59 18.09 -2.40
N GLU A 120 0.91 19.38 -2.51
CA GLU A 120 -0.08 20.44 -2.73
C GLU A 120 -0.84 20.30 -4.06
#